data_AF-A0A4R8WDH2-F1
#
_entry.id   AF-A0A4R8WDH2-F1
#
_cell.length_a   1.000
_cell.length_b   1.000
_cell.length_c   1.000
_cell.angle_alpha   90.00
_cell.angle_beta   90.00
_cell.angle_gamma   90.00
#
_symmetry.space_group_name_H-M   'P 1'
#
loop_
_entity.id
_entity.type
_entity.pdbx_description
1 polymer ?
#
loop_
_entity_poly.entity_id
_entity_poly.type
_entity_poly.pdbx_seq_one_letter_code
_entity_poly.pdbx_strand_id
1 'polypeptide(L)'
;MKLTRIDPPGRSFSRWLTDEEVGQVLAASRGWRLSNDGSVVAGTLRKTSIAPSLAALGAAASANRWISRPARAGSDGSGPTHMMWGVFEARTDSEVAELVAATAP
;
A
#
# COMPACT_ATOMS: atom_id res chain seq x y z
N MET A 1 5.39 -19.10 -10.17
CA MET A 1 5.13 -17.69 -9.77
C MET A 1 6.42 -17.05 -9.32
N LYS A 2 6.96 -16.13 -10.11
CA LYS A 2 8.12 -15.30 -9.74
C LYS A 2 7.61 -14.21 -8.80
N LEU A 3 8.31 -14.02 -7.68
CA LEU A 3 8.05 -12.96 -6.72
C LEU A 3 9.20 -11.95 -6.83
N THR A 4 8.89 -10.71 -7.17
CA THR A 4 9.86 -9.62 -7.23
C THR A 4 9.79 -8.79 -5.95
N ARG A 5 10.96 -8.29 -5.53
CA ARG A 5 11.04 -7.34 -4.42
C ARG A 5 10.33 -6.05 -4.84
N ILE A 6 9.57 -5.47 -3.91
CA ILE A 6 9.00 -4.13 -4.06
C ILE A 6 9.94 -3.18 -3.35
N ASP A 7 10.45 -2.20 -4.09
CA ASP A 7 11.25 -1.13 -3.54
C ASP A 7 10.34 0.10 -3.28
N PRO A 8 10.64 0.91 -2.26
CA PRO A 8 9.88 2.13 -2.01
C PRO A 8 10.01 3.09 -3.22
N PRO A 9 9.01 3.95 -3.46
CA PRO A 9 9.08 4.92 -4.54
C PRO A 9 10.29 5.85 -4.34
N GLY A 10 11.00 6.15 -5.43
CA GLY A 10 12.15 7.06 -5.41
C GLY A 10 11.77 8.54 -5.19
N ARG A 11 10.47 8.86 -5.09
CA ARG A 11 9.96 10.21 -4.85
C ARG A 11 9.86 10.50 -3.35
N SER A 12 10.17 11.74 -2.97
CA SER A 12 10.05 12.19 -1.58
C SER A 12 8.60 12.19 -1.10
N PHE A 13 8.39 11.79 0.17
CA PHE A 13 7.13 11.93 0.91
C PHE A 13 6.64 13.38 1.08
N SER A 14 7.48 14.37 0.72
CA SER A 14 7.11 15.79 0.68
C SER A 14 6.08 16.15 -0.41
N ARG A 15 5.64 15.17 -1.20
CA ARG A 15 4.61 15.31 -2.24
C ARG A 15 3.51 14.28 -2.04
N TRP A 16 2.37 14.51 -2.70
CA TRP A 16 1.29 13.53 -2.68
C TRP A 16 1.70 12.28 -3.43
N LEU A 17 1.65 11.15 -2.72
CA LEU A 17 1.79 9.84 -3.31
C LEU A 17 0.45 9.41 -3.92
N THR A 18 0.53 8.84 -5.13
CA THR A 18 -0.55 8.09 -5.76
C THR A 18 -0.87 6.84 -4.95
N ASP A 19 -2.03 6.22 -5.19
CA ASP A 19 -2.39 4.97 -4.49
C ASP A 19 -1.38 3.86 -4.78
N GLU A 20 -0.83 3.80 -5.99
CA GLU A 20 0.22 2.84 -6.31
C GLU A 20 1.50 3.10 -5.50
N GLU A 21 1.96 4.35 -5.41
CA GLU A 21 3.14 4.73 -4.61
C GLU A 21 2.92 4.47 -3.11
N VAL A 22 1.71 4.73 -2.59
CA VAL A 22 1.33 4.37 -1.22
C VAL A 22 1.42 2.86 -1.03
N GLY A 23 0.85 2.08 -1.94
CA GLY A 23 0.93 0.62 -1.92
C GLY A 23 2.37 0.12 -1.94
N GLN A 24 3.25 0.74 -2.73
CA GLN A 24 4.68 0.41 -2.79
C GLN A 24 5.35 0.63 -1.43
N VAL A 25 5.10 1.78 -0.80
CA VAL A 25 5.66 2.10 0.53
C VAL A 25 5.22 1.09 1.58
N LEU A 26 3.92 0.77 1.64
CA LEU A 26 3.37 -0.17 2.62
C LEU A 26 3.86 -1.60 2.40
N ALA A 27 3.92 -2.04 1.15
CA ALA A 27 4.41 -3.37 0.81
C ALA A 27 5.92 -3.50 1.07
N ALA A 28 6.70 -2.45 0.77
CA ALA A 28 8.13 -2.41 1.04
C ALA A 28 8.43 -2.45 2.54
N SER A 29 7.67 -1.73 3.38
CA SER A 29 7.88 -1.74 4.84
C SER A 29 7.61 -3.12 5.46
N ARG A 30 6.66 -3.88 4.91
CA ARG A 30 6.33 -5.26 5.31
C ARG A 30 7.22 -6.34 4.69
N GLY A 31 8.10 -5.98 3.74
CA GLY A 31 8.90 -6.95 3.00
C GLY A 31 8.07 -7.86 2.08
N TRP A 32 6.87 -7.42 1.69
CA TRP A 32 6.02 -8.12 0.73
C TRP A 32 6.60 -8.06 -0.67
N ARG A 33 6.04 -8.88 -1.57
CA ARG A 33 6.56 -9.07 -2.93
C ARG A 33 5.47 -8.94 -3.97
N LEU A 34 5.85 -8.50 -5.16
CA LEU A 34 4.97 -8.43 -6.30
C LEU A 34 5.03 -9.75 -7.08
N SER A 35 3.87 -10.26 -7.43
CA SER A 35 3.73 -11.40 -8.32
C SER A 35 3.79 -10.98 -9.78
N ASN A 36 3.99 -11.93 -10.70
CA ASN A 36 3.96 -11.67 -12.15
C ASN A 36 2.60 -11.18 -12.66
N ASP A 37 1.51 -11.46 -11.94
CA ASP A 37 0.16 -10.98 -12.25
C ASP A 37 -0.14 -9.60 -11.63
N GLY A 38 0.84 -8.98 -10.95
CA GLY A 38 0.69 -7.68 -10.30
C GLY A 38 0.14 -7.73 -8.87
N SER A 39 -0.20 -8.92 -8.35
CA SER A 39 -0.69 -9.06 -6.98
C SER A 39 0.42 -8.85 -5.94
N VAL A 40 0.03 -8.33 -4.77
CA VAL A 40 0.92 -8.13 -3.61
C VAL A 40 0.78 -9.33 -2.68
N VAL A 41 1.91 -9.97 -2.37
CA VAL A 41 1.94 -11.24 -1.65
C VAL A 41 2.91 -11.20 -0.47
N ALA A 42 2.44 -11.67 0.67
CA ALA A 42 3.24 -11.85 1.88
C ALA A 42 3.84 -13.26 1.95
N GLY A 43 5.04 -13.35 2.53
CA GLY A 43 5.72 -14.61 2.78
C GLY A 43 6.39 -15.24 1.55
N THR A 44 7.37 -16.11 1.81
CA THR A 44 8.11 -16.87 0.77
C THR A 44 7.65 -18.32 0.67
N LEU A 45 7.25 -18.91 1.81
CA LEU A 45 6.81 -20.30 1.94
C LEU A 45 5.28 -20.41 1.87
N ARG A 46 4.58 -19.76 2.82
CA ARG A 46 3.12 -19.61 2.80
C ARG A 46 2.82 -18.26 2.16
N LYS A 47 2.49 -18.30 0.87
CA LYS A 47 2.17 -17.12 0.06
C LYS A 47 0.75 -16.68 0.38
N THR A 48 0.61 -15.57 1.10
CA THR A 48 -0.69 -14.98 1.39
C THR A 48 -0.94 -13.82 0.43
N SER A 49 -2.03 -13.87 -0.33
CA SER A 49 -2.44 -12.74 -1.18
C SER A 49 -2.94 -11.61 -0.29
N ILE A 50 -2.35 -10.42 -0.43
CA ILE A 50 -2.72 -9.24 0.35
C ILE A 50 -3.59 -8.29 -0.46
N ALA A 51 -3.22 -8.06 -1.72
CA ALA A 51 -3.94 -7.16 -2.59
C ALA A 51 -3.84 -7.61 -4.04
N PRO A 52 -4.88 -7.37 -4.87
CA PRO A 52 -4.83 -7.67 -6.29
C PRO A 52 -3.85 -6.77 -7.05
N SER A 53 -3.51 -5.60 -6.50
CA SER A 53 -2.48 -4.69 -7.05
C SER A 53 -1.98 -3.72 -5.98
N LEU A 54 -0.86 -3.04 -6.26
CA LEU A 54 -0.34 -1.95 -5.42
C LEU A 54 -1.33 -0.79 -5.31
N ALA A 55 -2.01 -0.45 -6.41
CA ALA A 55 -3.04 0.58 -6.42
C ALA A 55 -4.22 0.22 -5.50
N ALA A 56 -4.67 -1.04 -5.53
CA ALA A 56 -5.73 -1.51 -4.62
C ALA A 56 -5.30 -1.43 -3.15
N LEU A 57 -4.05 -1.76 -2.85
CA LEU A 57 -3.49 -1.61 -1.49
C LEU A 57 -3.49 -0.13 -1.03
N GLY A 58 -3.08 0.81 -1.89
CA GLY A 58 -3.11 2.23 -1.53
C GLY A 58 -4.51 2.84 -1.44
N ALA A 59 -5.45 2.38 -2.26
CA ALA A 59 -6.85 2.75 -2.14
C ALA A 59 -7.43 2.28 -0.80
N ALA A 60 -7.15 1.04 -0.40
CA ALA A 60 -7.50 0.51 0.92
C ALA A 60 -6.85 1.31 2.05
N ALA A 61 -5.59 1.72 1.89
CA ALA A 61 -4.89 2.55 2.87
C ALA A 61 -5.57 3.91 3.08
N SER A 62 -6.05 4.53 2.00
CA SER A 62 -6.82 5.77 2.05
C SER A 62 -8.17 5.57 2.73
N ALA A 63 -8.92 4.54 2.32
CA ALA A 63 -10.25 4.24 2.86
C ALA A 63 -10.24 3.91 4.36
N ASN A 64 -9.20 3.19 4.80
CA ASN A 64 -9.04 2.74 6.17
C ASN A 64 -8.21 3.69 7.06
N ARG A 65 -7.89 4.89 6.55
CA ARG A 65 -7.11 5.93 7.26
C ARG A 65 -5.74 5.45 7.77
N TRP A 66 -5.08 4.56 7.02
CA TRP A 66 -3.68 4.21 7.23
C TRP A 66 -2.74 5.30 6.74
N ILE A 67 -3.26 6.17 5.88
CA ILE A 67 -2.59 7.38 5.42
C ILE A 67 -3.49 8.60 5.63
N SER A 68 -2.87 9.77 5.70
CA SER A 68 -3.56 11.05 5.66
C SER A 68 -3.00 11.90 4.52
N ARG A 69 -3.89 12.30 3.61
CA ARG A 69 -3.63 13.28 2.54
C ARG A 69 -4.86 14.18 2.35
N PRO A 70 -4.70 15.43 1.90
CA PRO A 70 -5.82 16.32 1.60
C PRO A 70 -6.80 15.68 0.62
N ALA A 71 -8.11 15.76 0.93
CA ALA A 71 -9.18 15.14 0.13
C ALA A 71 -9.40 15.79 -1.24
N ARG A 72 -8.81 16.96 -1.49
CA ARG A 72 -9.00 17.75 -2.71
C ARG A 72 -7.64 18.07 -3.31
N ALA A 73 -7.53 17.93 -4.62
CA ALA A 73 -6.35 18.35 -5.39
C ALA A 73 -6.21 19.89 -5.49
N GLY A 74 -6.40 20.61 -4.38
CA GLY A 74 -6.48 22.07 -4.32
C GLY A 74 -5.15 22.79 -4.17
N SER A 75 -4.05 22.06 -4.06
CA SER A 75 -2.71 22.63 -4.07
C SER A 75 -1.85 21.68 -4.87
N ASP A 76 -1.66 21.98 -6.17
CA ASP A 76 -0.49 21.68 -7.03
C ASP A 76 0.29 20.34 -6.88
N GLY A 77 -0.25 19.32 -6.18
CA GLY A 77 0.46 18.10 -5.78
C GLY A 77 1.50 18.28 -4.67
N SER A 78 1.56 19.44 -3.98
CA SER A 78 2.71 19.83 -3.14
C SER A 78 2.61 19.51 -1.63
N GLY A 79 1.54 18.82 -1.18
CA GLY A 79 1.42 18.44 0.23
C GLY A 79 2.12 17.12 0.57
N PRO A 80 2.52 16.88 1.83
CA PRO A 80 3.07 15.60 2.24
C PRO A 80 1.97 14.53 2.35
N THR A 81 2.29 13.29 1.97
CA THR A 81 1.50 12.11 2.37
C THR A 81 2.01 11.61 3.71
N HIS A 82 1.17 11.64 4.75
CA HIS A 82 1.52 11.12 6.06
C HIS A 82 1.13 9.65 6.18
N MET A 83 2.11 8.78 6.47
CA MET A 83 1.88 7.39 6.81
C MET A 83 1.58 7.26 8.30
N MET A 84 0.43 6.69 8.64
CA MET A 84 0.03 6.41 10.03
C MET A 84 0.56 5.03 10.43
N TRP A 85 1.87 4.91 10.60
CA TRP A 85 2.54 3.62 10.83
C TRP A 85 1.96 2.82 11.99
N GLY A 86 1.72 3.45 13.15
CA GLY A 86 1.13 2.76 14.30
C GLY A 86 -0.27 2.20 14.04
N VAL A 87 -1.01 2.79 13.09
CA VAL A 87 -2.31 2.24 12.65
C VAL A 87 -2.04 1.03 11.76
N PHE A 88 -1.23 1.17 10.71
CA PHE A 88 -0.96 0.09 9.75
C PHE A 88 -0.22 -1.11 10.37
N GLU A 89 0.79 -0.89 11.20
CA GLU A 89 1.63 -1.93 11.81
C GLU A 89 0.91 -2.73 12.88
N ALA A 90 -0.13 -2.18 13.52
CA ALA A 90 -0.96 -2.89 14.49
C ALA A 90 -1.77 -4.04 13.85
N ARG A 91 -1.87 -4.10 12.52
CA ARG A 91 -2.64 -5.12 11.80
C ARG A 91 -1.76 -6.30 11.37
N THR A 92 -2.33 -7.48 11.42
CA THR A 92 -1.78 -8.69 10.80
C THR A 92 -1.95 -8.65 9.28
N ASP A 93 -1.17 -9.45 8.57
CA ASP A 93 -1.25 -9.56 7.11
C ASP A 93 -2.64 -10.04 6.65
N SER A 94 -3.31 -10.90 7.43
CA SER A 94 -4.69 -11.35 7.18
C SER A 94 -5.70 -10.22 7.34
N GLU A 95 -5.61 -9.41 8.40
CA GLU A 95 -6.52 -8.27 8.59
C GLU A 95 -6.34 -7.23 7.48
N VAL A 96 -5.10 -7.01 7.02
CA VAL A 96 -4.87 -6.13 5.87
C VAL A 96 -5.53 -6.70 4.61
N ALA A 97 -5.37 -7.99 4.34
CA ALA A 97 -5.99 -8.64 3.17
C ALA A 97 -7.52 -8.54 3.21
N GLU A 98 -8.14 -8.74 4.37
CA GLU A 98 -9.60 -8.60 4.55
C GLU A 98 -10.08 -7.16 4.29
N LEU A 99 -9.37 -6.16 4.83
CA LEU A 99 -9.71 -4.75 4.63
C LEU A 99 -9.50 -4.29 3.17
N VAL A 100 -8.49 -4.85 2.48
CA VAL A 100 -8.29 -4.63 1.05
C VAL A 100 -9.44 -5.24 0.25
N ALA A 101 -9.83 -6.48 0.55
CA ALA A 101 -10.95 -7.14 -0.12
C ALA A 101 -12.27 -6.40 0.09
N ALA A 102 -12.48 -5.80 1.27
CA ALA A 102 -13.66 -4.98 1.57
C ALA A 102 -13.65 -3.60 0.89
N THR A 103 -12.50 -3.13 0.39
CA THR A 103 -12.38 -1.82 -0.29
C THR A 103 -12.41 -1.94 -1.82
N ALA A 104 -12.17 -3.13 -2.37
CA ALA A 104 -12.26 -3.35 -3.81
C ALA A 104 -13.72 -3.20 -4.29
N PRO A 105 -13.97 -2.46 -5.39
CA PRO A 105 -15.30 -2.34 -5.99
C PRO A 105 -15.81 -3.65 -6.59
#